data_AF-E2C1Q1-F1
#
_entry.id   AF-E2C1Q1-F1
#
_cell.length_a   1.000
_cell.length_b   1.000
_cell.length_c   1.000
_cell.angle_alpha   90.00
_cell.angle_beta   90.00
_cell.angle_gamma   90.00
#
_symmetry.space_group_name_H-M   'P 1'
#
loop_
_entity.id
_entity.type
_entity.pdbx_description
1 polymer ?
#
loop_
_entity_poly.entity_id
_entity_poly.type
_entity_poly.pdbx_seq_one_letter_code
_entity_poly.pdbx_strand_id
1 'polypeptide(L)'
;MIADTTEVKLRIRERYVVQITPAFKCSGVWPRSAAHWPIPHIPWPHPNLVAEVKTEGFDLLSKESVALQGKQSAMEGDAWVLSFTEAETRLLQGGCRRKCLSILKTLRDRHLDLPGNPVTSYHMKTLLLHECEKHPLETEWDEICLADRINGIFLQLISCLQCRRCPHYFLPNLDLFKGKSPSGLENAAKQVWRLTRELLTNSRALEKL
;
A
#
# COMPACT_ATOMS: atom_id res chain seq x y z
N MET A 1 -13.97 24.55 0.82
CA MET A 1 -14.46 24.20 2.17
C MET A 1 -13.98 22.78 2.45
N ILE A 2 -13.31 22.51 3.58
CA ILE A 2 -13.08 21.12 4.01
C ILE A 2 -14.47 20.57 4.35
N ALA A 3 -14.85 19.44 3.76
CA ALA A 3 -16.11 18.79 4.11
C ALA A 3 -16.12 18.42 5.60
N ASP A 4 -17.28 18.50 6.25
CA ASP A 4 -17.42 18.13 7.66
C ASP A 4 -16.85 16.72 7.90
N THR A 5 -15.94 16.62 8.87
CA THR A 5 -15.19 15.39 9.16
C THR A 5 -14.84 15.37 10.64
N THR A 6 -14.82 14.17 11.22
CA THR A 6 -14.35 13.90 12.59
C THR A 6 -12.81 13.97 12.70
N GLU A 7 -12.12 13.99 11.56
CA GLU A 7 -10.66 14.03 11.46
C GLU A 7 -10.09 15.44 11.62
N VAL A 8 -8.98 15.57 12.35
CA VAL A 8 -8.26 16.85 12.45
C VAL A 8 -7.52 17.13 11.14
N LYS A 9 -8.05 18.04 10.31
CA LYS A 9 -7.45 18.44 9.03
C LYS A 9 -7.18 19.94 8.98
N LEU A 10 -5.94 20.29 8.66
CA LEU A 10 -5.48 21.67 8.44
C LEU A 10 -5.38 21.94 6.96
N ARG A 11 -5.91 23.09 6.51
CA ARG A 11 -5.71 23.60 5.15
C ARG A 11 -4.67 24.71 5.19
N ILE A 12 -3.53 24.47 4.57
CA ILE A 12 -2.38 25.38 4.60
C ILE A 12 -2.25 26.06 3.24
N ARG A 13 -2.33 27.39 3.24
CA ARG A 13 -2.18 28.25 2.04
C ARG A 13 -3.10 27.85 0.87
N GLU A 14 -4.27 27.29 1.16
CA GLU A 14 -5.25 26.82 0.16
C GLU A 14 -4.74 25.73 -0.81
N ARG A 15 -3.52 25.22 -0.63
CA ARG A 15 -2.85 24.27 -1.54
C ARG A 15 -2.60 22.91 -0.90
N TYR A 16 -2.33 22.88 0.39
CA TYR A 16 -1.99 21.67 1.11
C TYR A 16 -3.07 21.33 2.12
N VAL A 17 -3.37 20.04 2.25
CA VAL A 17 -4.21 19.51 3.31
C VAL A 17 -3.33 18.57 4.14
N VAL A 18 -3.25 18.84 5.45
CA VAL A 18 -2.50 18.03 6.41
C VAL A 18 -3.49 17.44 7.39
N GLN A 19 -3.56 16.11 7.46
CA GLN A 19 -4.30 15.41 8.50
C GLN A 19 -3.35 15.13 9.67
N ILE A 20 -3.75 15.52 10.87
CA ILE A 20 -3.05 15.21 12.11
C ILE A 20 -3.83 14.08 12.79
N THR A 21 -3.18 12.93 12.96
CA THR A 21 -3.82 11.75 13.56
C THR A 21 -3.14 11.43 14.89
N PRO A 22 -3.83 11.58 16.03
CA PRO A 22 -3.32 11.11 17.31
C PRO A 22 -3.01 9.62 17.25
N ALA A 23 -1.90 9.20 17.86
CA ALA A 23 -1.45 7.82 17.78
C ALA A 23 -0.74 7.36 19.05
N PHE A 24 -0.84 6.07 19.36
CA PHE A 24 0.01 5.38 20.33
C PHE A 24 0.98 4.47 19.59
N LYS A 25 2.27 4.56 19.93
CA LYS A 25 3.31 3.67 19.41
C LYS A 25 3.41 2.42 20.27
N CYS A 26 3.34 1.24 19.63
CA CYS A 26 3.44 -0.06 20.27
C CYS A 26 4.69 -0.81 19.76
N SER A 27 5.87 -0.47 20.30
CA SER A 27 7.15 -1.09 19.92
C SER A 27 7.45 -2.36 20.72
N GLY A 28 8.23 -3.27 20.13
CA GLY A 28 8.63 -4.54 20.76
C GLY A 28 7.50 -5.56 20.92
N VAL A 29 6.30 -5.26 20.41
CA VAL A 29 5.13 -6.14 20.44
C VAL A 29 4.54 -6.26 19.04
N TRP A 30 3.97 -7.43 18.73
CA TRP A 30 3.35 -7.71 17.44
C TRP A 30 1.87 -8.09 17.61
N PRO A 31 0.95 -7.54 16.81
CA PRO A 31 -0.47 -7.76 17.03
C PRO A 31 -0.87 -9.18 16.62
N ARG A 32 -1.76 -9.80 17.41
CA ARG A 32 -2.22 -11.18 17.16
C ARG A 32 -2.87 -11.36 15.79
N SER A 33 -3.56 -10.33 15.29
CA SER A 33 -4.16 -10.32 13.95
C SER A 33 -3.14 -10.46 12.82
N ALA A 34 -1.88 -10.07 13.06
CA ALA A 34 -0.77 -10.20 12.12
C ALA A 34 0.25 -11.30 12.53
N ALA A 35 -0.05 -12.11 13.55
CA ALA A 35 0.89 -13.11 14.07
C ALA A 35 1.13 -14.29 13.11
N HIS A 36 0.24 -14.47 12.14
CA HIS A 36 0.39 -15.44 11.05
C HIS A 36 1.54 -15.09 10.10
N TRP A 37 2.06 -13.85 10.14
CA TRP A 37 3.21 -13.41 9.36
C TRP A 37 4.53 -13.67 10.12
N PRO A 38 5.58 -14.13 9.43
CA PRO A 38 5.65 -14.47 8.00
C PRO A 38 4.98 -15.81 7.68
N ILE A 39 4.60 -16.00 6.42
CA ILE A 39 3.98 -17.24 5.94
C ILE A 39 5.05 -18.35 5.87
N PRO A 40 4.87 -19.51 6.54
CA PRO A 40 5.94 -20.50 6.72
C PRO A 40 6.60 -21.07 5.46
N HIS A 41 5.92 -21.06 4.32
CA HIS A 41 6.42 -21.60 3.05
C HIS A 41 7.02 -20.54 2.12
N ILE A 42 7.07 -19.28 2.56
CA ILE A 42 7.66 -18.18 1.79
C ILE A 42 9.06 -17.93 2.36
N PRO A 43 10.14 -18.09 1.56
CA PRO A 43 11.51 -17.98 2.05
C PRO A 43 11.97 -16.52 2.29
N TRP A 44 11.08 -15.55 2.10
CA TRP A 44 11.31 -14.14 2.36
C TRP A 44 10.29 -13.59 3.38
N PRO A 45 10.72 -12.70 4.29
CA PRO A 45 12.09 -12.24 4.49
C PRO A 45 12.93 -13.24 5.32
N HIS A 46 14.25 -13.04 5.33
CA HIS A 46 15.14 -13.82 6.20
C HIS A 46 14.74 -13.67 7.69
N PRO A 47 14.86 -14.72 8.54
CA PRO A 47 14.41 -14.69 9.93
C PRO A 47 14.94 -13.51 10.77
N ASN A 48 16.18 -13.07 10.55
CA ASN A 48 16.72 -11.89 11.23
C ASN A 48 15.92 -10.62 10.91
N LEU A 49 15.57 -10.41 9.64
CA LEU A 49 14.74 -9.28 9.22
C LEU A 49 13.32 -9.39 9.78
N VAL A 50 12.77 -10.61 9.90
CA VAL A 50 11.48 -10.82 10.60
C VAL A 50 11.53 -10.30 12.03
N ALA A 51 12.60 -10.63 12.77
CA ALA A 51 12.77 -10.17 14.15
C ALA A 51 12.89 -8.65 14.22
N GLU A 52 13.64 -8.03 13.32
CA GLU A 52 13.77 -6.56 13.23
C GLU A 52 12.42 -5.90 12.93
N VAL A 53 11.67 -6.40 11.95
CA VAL A 53 10.34 -5.87 11.58
C VAL A 53 9.36 -5.99 12.74
N LYS A 54 9.35 -7.12 13.46
CA LYS A 54 8.50 -7.29 14.65
C LYS A 54 8.92 -6.38 15.81
N THR A 55 10.20 -6.05 15.90
CA THR A 55 10.74 -5.15 16.93
C THR A 55 10.27 -3.70 16.71
N GLU A 56 10.18 -3.25 15.46
CA GLU A 56 9.60 -1.93 15.13
C GLU A 56 8.17 -1.78 15.70
N GLY A 57 7.41 -2.88 15.66
CA GLY A 57 6.05 -2.96 16.18
C GLY A 57 5.04 -2.30 15.25
N PHE A 58 4.06 -1.61 15.81
CA PHE A 58 2.97 -0.96 15.09
C PHE A 58 2.45 0.26 15.85
N ASP A 59 1.67 1.10 15.19
CA ASP A 59 0.97 2.23 15.80
C ASP A 59 -0.54 1.97 15.83
N LEU A 60 -1.19 2.51 16.86
CA LEU A 60 -2.63 2.62 16.99
C LEU A 60 -3.04 4.05 16.67
N LEU A 61 -3.78 4.25 15.59
CA LEU A 61 -4.20 5.56 15.09
C LEU A 61 -5.65 5.87 15.49
N SER A 62 -5.88 7.06 16.05
CA SER A 62 -7.22 7.59 16.31
C SER A 62 -7.78 8.23 15.05
N LYS A 63 -8.32 7.41 14.15
CA LYS A 63 -8.95 7.83 12.90
C LYS A 63 -10.05 6.85 12.48
N GLU A 64 -10.93 7.28 11.59
CA GLU A 64 -11.96 6.41 11.04
C GLU A 64 -11.37 5.28 10.19
N SER A 65 -11.98 4.09 10.31
CA SER A 65 -11.65 2.94 9.47
C SER A 65 -12.60 2.86 8.28
N VAL A 66 -12.03 2.86 7.06
CA VAL A 66 -12.78 2.67 5.80
C VAL A 66 -13.52 1.33 5.78
N ALA A 67 -13.04 0.33 6.54
CA ALA A 67 -13.67 -0.98 6.63
C ALA A 67 -15.00 -0.98 7.41
N LEU A 68 -15.32 0.10 8.12
CA LEU A 68 -16.51 0.22 8.97
C LEU A 68 -17.55 1.21 8.42
N GLN A 69 -17.32 1.84 7.27
CA GLN A 69 -18.32 2.72 6.64
C GLN A 69 -19.63 1.95 6.38
N GLY A 70 -20.70 2.34 7.07
CA GLY A 70 -22.06 1.82 6.88
C GLY A 70 -22.53 0.74 7.88
N LYS A 71 -21.73 0.37 8.88
CA LYS A 71 -22.24 -0.31 10.07
C LYS A 71 -22.45 0.75 11.15
N GLN A 72 -23.58 0.67 11.86
CA GLN A 72 -23.91 1.50 13.02
C GLN A 72 -23.96 0.54 14.22
N SER A 73 -22.85 0.38 14.90
CA SER A 73 -22.77 -0.35 16.16
C SER A 73 -22.09 0.56 17.19
N ALA A 74 -22.64 0.58 18.40
CA ALA A 74 -22.21 1.46 19.48
C ALA A 74 -20.74 1.28 19.93
N MET A 75 -20.02 0.28 19.41
CA MET A 75 -18.58 0.04 19.64
C MET A 75 -17.66 0.71 18.61
N GLU A 76 -18.20 1.38 17.58
CA GLU A 76 -17.42 1.89 16.43
C GLU A 76 -16.63 3.17 16.72
N GLY A 77 -17.01 3.95 17.74
CA GLY A 77 -16.39 5.23 18.06
C GLY A 77 -15.04 5.15 18.77
N ASP A 78 -14.69 3.99 19.34
CA ASP A 78 -13.58 3.86 20.30
C ASP A 78 -12.44 2.95 19.84
N ALA A 79 -12.51 2.42 18.61
CA ALA A 79 -11.50 1.53 18.07
C ALA A 79 -10.34 2.30 17.41
N TRP A 80 -9.12 1.78 17.58
CA TRP A 80 -7.90 2.34 16.99
C TRP A 80 -7.52 1.60 15.71
N VAL A 81 -7.09 2.32 14.68
CA VAL A 81 -6.64 1.73 13.42
C VAL A 81 -5.17 1.32 13.53
N LEU A 82 -4.86 0.06 13.22
CA LEU A 82 -3.49 -0.45 13.15
C LEU A 82 -2.73 0.19 11.97
N SER A 83 -1.49 0.61 12.22
CA SER A 83 -0.55 1.13 11.22
C SER A 83 0.81 0.46 11.38
N PHE A 84 1.39 -0.01 10.28
CA PHE A 84 2.67 -0.72 10.28
C PHE A 84 3.78 0.07 9.58
N THR A 85 3.68 1.41 9.58
CA THR A 85 4.54 2.27 8.71
C THR A 85 6.04 2.00 8.88
N GLU A 86 6.53 1.91 10.11
CA GLU A 86 7.94 1.62 10.39
C GLU A 86 8.32 0.18 10.02
N ALA A 87 7.50 -0.80 10.42
CA ALA A 87 7.66 -2.21 10.08
C ALA A 87 7.73 -2.45 8.55
N GLU A 88 6.84 -1.83 7.77
CA GLU A 88 6.86 -1.88 6.31
C GLU A 88 8.12 -1.22 5.73
N THR A 89 8.55 -0.11 6.31
CA THR A 89 9.74 0.63 5.86
C THR A 89 11.02 -0.17 6.11
N ARG A 90 11.06 -0.86 7.25
CA ARG A 90 12.12 -1.81 7.60
C ARG A 90 12.14 -3.00 6.66
N LEU A 91 10.98 -3.55 6.35
CA LEU A 91 10.83 -4.72 5.48
C LEU A 91 11.23 -4.44 4.01
N LEU A 92 11.08 -3.20 3.54
CA LEU A 92 11.48 -2.77 2.19
C LEU A 92 12.96 -2.34 2.08
N GLN A 93 13.80 -2.72 3.04
CA GLN A 93 15.25 -2.52 2.96
C GLN A 93 15.90 -3.49 1.95
N GLY A 94 17.04 -3.10 1.39
CA GLY A 94 17.80 -3.90 0.42
C GLY A 94 17.36 -3.73 -1.04
N GLY A 95 18.30 -4.00 -1.94
CA GLY A 95 18.14 -3.91 -3.39
C GLY A 95 17.53 -2.58 -3.87
N CYS A 96 16.77 -2.66 -4.96
CA CYS A 96 16.06 -1.54 -5.57
C CYS A 96 14.63 -1.36 -5.03
N ARG A 97 14.21 -2.07 -3.96
CA ARG A 97 12.82 -2.06 -3.43
C ARG A 97 12.30 -0.64 -3.15
N ARG A 98 13.06 0.20 -2.46
CA ARG A 98 12.67 1.61 -2.19
C ARG A 98 12.62 2.47 -3.45
N LYS A 99 13.55 2.26 -4.39
CA LYS A 99 13.56 2.96 -5.68
C LYS A 99 12.35 2.57 -6.52
N CYS A 100 12.01 1.28 -6.55
CA CYS A 100 10.79 0.75 -7.14
C CYS A 100 9.55 1.43 -6.54
N LEU A 101 9.43 1.49 -5.20
CA LEU A 101 8.32 2.18 -4.55
C LEU A 101 8.21 3.65 -4.94
N SER A 102 9.33 4.38 -5.00
CA SER A 102 9.34 5.78 -5.41
C SER A 102 8.84 5.95 -6.84
N ILE A 103 9.28 5.12 -7.78
CA ILE A 103 8.82 5.16 -9.17
C ILE A 103 7.32 4.83 -9.26
N LEU A 104 6.86 3.79 -8.56
CA LEU A 104 5.44 3.41 -8.51
C LEU A 104 4.57 4.55 -7.96
N LYS A 105 5.02 5.25 -6.91
CA LYS A 105 4.32 6.41 -6.36
C LYS A 105 4.27 7.56 -7.36
N THR A 106 5.37 7.88 -8.03
CA THR A 106 5.42 8.92 -9.06
C THR A 106 4.48 8.61 -10.22
N LEU A 107 4.50 7.36 -10.72
CA LEU A 107 3.60 6.93 -11.78
C LEU A 107 2.14 6.98 -11.34
N ARG A 108 1.85 6.62 -10.09
CA ARG A 108 0.51 6.76 -9.49
C ARG A 108 0.07 8.21 -9.51
N ASP A 109 0.88 9.11 -8.96
CA ASP A 109 0.51 10.51 -8.78
C ASP A 109 0.33 11.24 -10.12
N ARG A 110 1.10 10.86 -11.16
CA ARG A 110 1.02 11.48 -12.49
C ARG A 110 -0.08 10.91 -13.39
N HIS A 111 -0.36 9.61 -13.29
CA HIS A 111 -1.20 8.90 -14.29
C HIS A 111 -2.42 8.20 -13.71
N LEU A 112 -2.46 7.98 -12.39
CA LEU A 112 -3.49 7.20 -11.71
C LEU A 112 -4.21 7.98 -10.60
N ASP A 113 -4.04 9.30 -10.54
CA ASP A 113 -4.88 10.17 -9.72
C ASP A 113 -6.26 10.34 -10.37
N LEU A 114 -7.11 9.33 -10.17
CA LEU A 114 -8.41 9.21 -10.82
C LEU A 114 -9.56 9.62 -9.87
N PRO A 115 -10.71 10.05 -10.41
CA PRO A 115 -11.89 10.35 -9.60
C PRO A 115 -12.27 9.21 -8.65
N GLY A 116 -12.52 9.55 -7.39
CA GLY A 116 -12.79 8.57 -6.32
C GLY A 116 -11.52 7.94 -5.70
N ASN A 117 -10.34 8.32 -6.16
CA ASN A 117 -9.03 7.84 -5.68
C ASN A 117 -9.00 6.31 -5.48
N PRO A 118 -9.29 5.51 -6.53
CA PRO A 118 -9.34 4.06 -6.45
C PRO A 118 -7.96 3.45 -6.16
N VAL A 119 -6.88 4.13 -6.55
CA VAL A 119 -5.50 3.67 -6.40
C VAL A 119 -4.69 4.68 -5.59
N THR A 120 -4.22 4.29 -4.41
CA THR A 120 -3.42 5.13 -3.52
C THR A 120 -1.94 4.70 -3.52
N SER A 121 -1.04 5.55 -3.02
CA SER A 121 0.36 5.14 -2.79
C SER A 121 0.50 3.98 -1.81
N TYR A 122 -0.51 3.74 -0.95
CA TYR A 122 -0.49 2.62 -0.02
C TYR A 122 -0.76 1.28 -0.73
N HIS A 123 -1.59 1.27 -1.78
CA HIS A 123 -1.74 0.09 -2.64
C HIS A 123 -0.41 -0.26 -3.33
N MET A 124 0.34 0.74 -3.81
CA MET A 124 1.66 0.51 -4.41
C MET A 124 2.64 -0.12 -3.41
N LYS A 125 2.67 0.37 -2.18
CA LYS A 125 3.52 -0.19 -1.13
C LYS A 125 3.10 -1.63 -0.78
N THR A 126 1.80 -1.87 -0.63
CA THR A 126 1.26 -3.21 -0.31
C THR A 126 1.60 -4.22 -1.40
N LEU A 127 1.42 -3.86 -2.67
CA LEU A 127 1.74 -4.74 -3.79
C LEU A 127 3.23 -4.99 -3.93
N LEU A 128 4.09 -4.01 -3.63
CA LEU A 128 5.53 -4.21 -3.58
C LEU A 128 5.92 -5.24 -2.51
N LEU A 129 5.29 -5.21 -1.33
CA LEU A 129 5.52 -6.21 -0.29
C LEU A 129 5.13 -7.62 -0.74
N HIS A 130 3.97 -7.77 -1.40
CA HIS A 130 3.58 -9.06 -2.00
C HIS A 130 4.51 -9.48 -3.15
N GLU A 131 5.04 -8.54 -3.93
CA GLU A 131 6.00 -8.86 -4.98
C GLU A 131 7.32 -9.39 -4.42
N CYS A 132 7.73 -8.93 -3.22
CA CYS A 132 8.90 -9.46 -2.51
C CYS A 132 8.70 -10.92 -2.05
N GLU A 133 7.47 -11.31 -1.70
CA GLU A 133 7.17 -12.72 -1.40
C GLU A 133 7.25 -13.62 -2.63
N LYS A 134 6.89 -13.10 -3.82
CA LYS A 134 6.99 -13.83 -5.09
C LYS A 134 8.42 -13.95 -5.61
N HIS A 135 9.25 -12.95 -5.33
CA HIS A 135 10.65 -12.86 -5.74
C HIS A 135 11.53 -12.73 -4.48
N PRO A 136 11.72 -13.84 -3.75
CA PRO A 136 12.30 -13.81 -2.42
C PRO A 136 13.83 -13.59 -2.39
N LEU A 137 14.53 -13.78 -3.51
CA LEU A 137 16.00 -13.69 -3.54
C LEU A 137 16.45 -12.23 -3.67
N GLU A 138 17.51 -11.85 -2.97
CA GLU A 138 18.04 -10.47 -3.04
C GLU A 138 18.47 -10.08 -4.46
N THR A 139 19.00 -11.02 -5.25
CA THR A 139 19.40 -10.79 -6.65
C THR A 139 18.22 -10.45 -7.56
N GLU A 140 16.99 -10.85 -7.22
CA GLU A 140 15.78 -10.48 -7.97
C GLU A 140 15.33 -9.03 -7.72
N TRP A 141 16.01 -8.36 -6.79
CA TRP A 141 15.86 -6.95 -6.45
C TRP A 141 17.11 -6.14 -6.79
N ASP A 142 18.04 -6.67 -7.58
CA ASP A 142 19.13 -5.88 -8.15
C ASP A 142 18.59 -4.81 -9.12
N GLU A 143 19.37 -3.76 -9.36
CA GLU A 143 18.96 -2.62 -10.22
C GLU A 143 18.56 -3.05 -11.64
N ILE A 144 19.15 -4.13 -12.16
CA ILE A 144 18.81 -4.68 -13.47
C ILE A 144 17.39 -5.25 -13.54
N CYS A 145 16.83 -5.68 -12.41
CA CYS A 145 15.48 -6.25 -12.31
C CYS A 145 14.40 -5.20 -12.05
N LEU A 146 14.78 -3.94 -11.85
CA LEU A 146 13.86 -2.87 -11.44
C LEU A 146 12.65 -2.72 -12.38
N ALA A 147 12.89 -2.76 -13.70
CA ALA A 147 11.82 -2.65 -14.69
C ALA A 147 10.85 -3.84 -14.60
N ASP A 148 11.37 -5.06 -14.45
CA ASP A 148 10.56 -6.27 -14.32
C ASP A 148 9.70 -6.24 -13.05
N ARG A 149 10.25 -5.75 -11.93
CA ARG A 149 9.50 -5.58 -10.67
C ARG A 149 8.37 -4.56 -10.81
N ILE A 150 8.61 -3.42 -11.46
CA ILE A 150 7.57 -2.42 -11.72
C ILE A 150 6.44 -3.02 -12.57
N ASN A 151 6.81 -3.73 -13.65
CA ASN A 151 5.83 -4.38 -14.53
C ASN A 151 5.03 -5.46 -13.80
N GLY A 152 5.69 -6.33 -13.03
CA GLY A 152 5.03 -7.36 -12.22
C GLY A 152 4.02 -6.77 -11.22
N ILE A 153 4.39 -5.70 -10.54
CA ILE A 153 3.52 -5.00 -9.58
C ILE A 153 2.31 -4.37 -10.28
N PHE A 154 2.47 -3.77 -11.47
CA PHE A 154 1.34 -3.21 -12.20
C PHE A 154 0.42 -4.28 -12.78
N LEU A 155 0.96 -5.41 -13.27
CA LEU A 155 0.14 -6.55 -13.68
C LEU A 155 -0.66 -7.11 -12.50
N GLN A 156 -0.03 -7.20 -11.32
CA GLN A 156 -0.72 -7.59 -10.09
C GLN A 156 -1.80 -6.57 -9.71
N LEU A 157 -1.53 -5.26 -9.83
CA LEU A 157 -2.51 -4.21 -9.56
C LEU A 157 -3.73 -4.33 -10.47
N ILE A 158 -3.54 -4.59 -11.77
CA ILE A 158 -4.63 -4.81 -12.73
C ILE A 158 -5.48 -6.00 -12.28
N SER A 159 -4.85 -7.12 -11.92
CA SER A 159 -5.55 -8.30 -11.41
C SER A 159 -6.36 -7.97 -10.15
N CYS A 160 -5.77 -7.29 -9.16
CA CYS A 160 -6.47 -6.86 -7.96
C CYS A 160 -7.68 -5.96 -8.26
N LEU A 161 -7.54 -5.01 -9.19
CA LEU A 161 -8.62 -4.09 -9.58
C LEU A 161 -9.76 -4.83 -10.27
N GLN A 162 -9.46 -5.75 -11.18
CA GLN A 162 -10.44 -6.57 -11.89
C GLN A 162 -11.18 -7.53 -10.93
N CYS A 163 -10.46 -8.15 -10.00
CA CYS A 163 -11.03 -8.99 -8.96
C CYS A 163 -11.69 -8.21 -7.82
N ARG A 164 -11.56 -6.87 -7.84
CA ARG A 164 -12.06 -5.94 -6.81
C ARG A 164 -11.61 -6.30 -5.40
N ARG A 165 -10.38 -6.81 -5.27
CA ARG A 165 -9.80 -7.22 -3.99
C ARG A 165 -8.30 -6.93 -3.96
N CYS A 166 -7.86 -6.19 -2.95
CA CYS A 166 -6.45 -5.95 -2.65
C CYS A 166 -6.24 -6.17 -1.14
N PRO A 167 -5.85 -7.37 -0.70
CA PRO A 167 -5.66 -7.64 0.71
C PRO A 167 -4.51 -6.79 1.28
N HIS A 168 -4.66 -6.33 2.50
CA HIS A 168 -3.58 -5.69 3.26
C HIS A 168 -2.49 -6.71 3.58
N TYR A 169 -1.22 -6.33 3.43
CA TYR A 169 -0.06 -7.22 3.57
C TYR A 169 -0.03 -8.00 4.91
N PHE A 170 -0.01 -7.29 6.05
CA PHE A 170 -0.01 -7.93 7.38
C PHE A 170 -1.40 -8.37 7.90
N LEU A 171 -2.48 -7.97 7.24
CA LEU A 171 -3.85 -8.14 7.71
C LEU A 171 -4.72 -8.66 6.55
N PRO A 172 -4.56 -9.91 6.11
CA PRO A 172 -5.12 -10.42 4.86
C PRO A 172 -6.67 -10.41 4.81
N ASN A 173 -7.31 -10.32 5.97
CA ASN A 173 -8.77 -10.18 6.10
C ASN A 173 -9.28 -8.75 5.82
N LEU A 174 -8.37 -7.76 5.77
CA LEU A 174 -8.67 -6.38 5.43
C LEU A 174 -8.46 -6.17 3.92
N ASP A 175 -9.52 -5.81 3.22
CA ASP A 175 -9.45 -5.44 1.80
C ASP A 175 -9.31 -3.92 1.63
N LEU A 176 -8.22 -3.48 1.00
CA LEU A 176 -7.89 -2.08 0.77
C LEU A 176 -8.80 -1.42 -0.27
N PHE A 177 -9.49 -2.20 -1.11
CA PHE A 177 -10.50 -1.68 -2.04
C PHE A 177 -11.91 -1.58 -1.44
N LYS A 178 -12.09 -1.96 -0.17
CA LYS A 178 -13.37 -1.80 0.52
C LYS A 178 -13.81 -0.34 0.51
N GLY A 179 -15.09 -0.11 0.17
CA GLY A 179 -15.67 1.23 0.04
C GLY A 179 -15.36 1.96 -1.28
N LYS A 180 -14.54 1.38 -2.17
CA LYS A 180 -14.32 1.94 -3.52
C LYS A 180 -15.44 1.54 -4.46
N SER A 181 -15.82 2.45 -5.37
CA SER A 181 -16.87 2.16 -6.35
C SER A 181 -16.43 1.11 -7.37
N PRO A 182 -17.27 0.12 -7.72
CA PRO A 182 -16.92 -0.89 -8.72
C PRO A 182 -16.52 -0.30 -10.07
N SER A 183 -17.21 0.75 -10.52
CA SER A 183 -16.90 1.48 -11.75
C SER A 183 -15.56 2.23 -11.67
N GLY A 184 -15.22 2.78 -10.50
CA GLY A 184 -13.93 3.43 -10.26
C GLY A 184 -12.77 2.44 -10.34
N LEU A 185 -12.94 1.24 -9.76
CA LEU A 185 -11.95 0.15 -9.86
C LEU A 185 -11.78 -0.35 -11.30
N GLU A 186 -12.87 -0.50 -12.05
CA GLU A 186 -12.79 -0.92 -13.47
C GLU A 186 -12.11 0.14 -14.35
N ASN A 187 -12.44 1.43 -14.16
CA ASN A 187 -11.76 2.51 -14.88
C ASN A 187 -10.26 2.55 -14.53
N ALA A 188 -9.92 2.40 -13.25
CA ALA A 188 -8.53 2.30 -12.83
C ALA A 188 -7.80 1.14 -13.50
N ALA A 189 -8.42 -0.05 -13.60
CA ALA A 189 -7.82 -1.20 -14.28
C ALA A 189 -7.46 -0.87 -15.74
N LYS A 190 -8.36 -0.18 -16.46
CA LYS A 190 -8.13 0.26 -17.85
C LYS A 190 -6.95 1.24 -17.96
N GLN A 191 -6.85 2.21 -17.04
CA GLN A 191 -5.75 3.19 -17.04
C GLN A 191 -4.41 2.55 -16.67
N VAL A 192 -4.38 1.69 -15.65
CA VAL A 192 -3.16 0.95 -15.28
C VAL A 192 -2.72 0.07 -16.46
N TRP A 193 -3.62 -0.66 -17.11
CA TRP A 193 -3.28 -1.46 -18.29
C TRP A 193 -2.68 -0.62 -19.43
N ARG A 194 -3.25 0.56 -19.72
CA ARG A 194 -2.71 1.47 -20.73
C ARG A 194 -1.28 1.89 -20.40
N LEU A 195 -1.04 2.29 -19.15
CA LEU A 195 0.28 2.70 -18.67
C LEU A 195 1.29 1.54 -18.74
N THR A 196 0.92 0.36 -18.23
CA THR A 196 1.77 -0.84 -18.27
C THR A 196 2.10 -1.24 -19.71
N ARG A 197 1.12 -1.18 -20.62
CA ARG A 197 1.36 -1.48 -22.03
C ARG A 197 2.36 -0.50 -22.65
N GLU A 198 2.30 0.78 -22.31
CA GLU A 198 3.28 1.77 -22.78
C GLU A 198 4.68 1.47 -22.24
N LEU A 199 4.81 1.17 -20.95
CA LEU A 199 6.09 0.79 -20.32
C LEU A 199 6.70 -0.47 -20.95
N LEU A 200 5.87 -1.46 -21.32
CA LEU A 200 6.32 -2.72 -21.92
C LEU A 200 6.69 -2.58 -23.41
N THR A 201 6.04 -1.68 -24.14
CA THR A 201 6.19 -1.58 -25.60
C THR A 201 7.17 -0.49 -26.05
N ASN A 202 7.54 0.43 -25.15
CA ASN A 202 8.43 1.54 -25.46
C ASN A 202 9.55 1.65 -24.41
N SER A 203 10.78 1.34 -24.81
CA SER A 203 11.97 1.43 -23.95
C SER A 203 12.28 2.85 -23.46
N ARG A 204 11.69 3.88 -24.09
CA ARG A 204 11.80 5.29 -23.69
C ARG A 204 10.51 5.84 -23.05
N ALA A 205 9.57 4.99 -22.66
CA ALA A 205 8.30 5.42 -22.07
C ALA A 205 8.50 6.40 -20.90
N LEU A 206 9.45 6.10 -20.00
CA LEU A 206 9.72 6.93 -18.83
C LEU A 206 10.25 8.35 -19.14
N GLU A 207 10.74 8.62 -20.35
CA GLU A 207 11.13 9.98 -20.75
C GLU A 207 9.92 10.91 -20.93
N LYS A 208 8.73 10.33 -21.15
CA LYS A 208 7.49 11.06 -21.47
C LYS A 208 6.42 10.95 -20.38
N LEU A 209 6.60 10.02 -19.43
CA LEU A 209 5.69 9.74 -18.31
C LEU A 209 6.04 10.55 -17.06
#